data_AF-A0A800EQY5-F1
#
_entry.id   AF-A0A800EQY5-F1
#
_cell.length_a   1.000
_cell.length_b   1.000
_cell.length_c   1.000
_cell.angle_alpha   90.00
_cell.angle_beta   90.00
_cell.angle_gamma   90.00
#
_symmetry.space_group_name_H-M   'P 1'
#
loop_
_entity.id
_entity.type
_entity.pdbx_description
1 polymer ?
#
loop_
_entity_poly.entity_id
_entity_poly.type
_entity_poly.pdbx_seq_one_letter_code
_entity_poly.pdbx_strand_id
1 'polypeptide(L)'
;MLYPKDRTGRQLAVFDPSTEEYSFVDTCFSTHHLQFAYGDDNILWTSGGGDVVGWLDTNMFLRTGDAEASQGWAPLILDTNGNGEQDAWTEPGEDMDPALDMRIPNGFYAVMPEPRGDAIWGSNAFRYPGSITRLLPGSNPPQTSLAEVYVPPLPGFGIRGADIDKNGVVWTSMGSGHLGEFDRSKCEGPLNGPEATGDHCPEGWTLHDLPGPGFADLPEYSVESSYYTWVDQHNSLGLGEDVPIATGNLFDGVHALVDDEFVTLRVPYPMGFYTKGFEGRIDDPDAGWKGRGLWVPEGGRTPWLKEGGQGSKPIVVHFQVRPDPLAR
;
A
#
# COMPACT_ATOMS: atom_id res chain seq x y z
N MET A 1 13.33 23.50 4.55
CA MET A 1 13.02 24.15 3.26
C MET A 1 12.70 23.06 2.24
N LEU A 2 11.63 23.17 1.45
CA LEU A 2 11.40 22.23 0.34
C LEU A 2 12.55 22.33 -0.66
N TYR A 3 13.02 21.19 -1.16
CA TYR A 3 14.09 21.13 -2.14
C TYR A 3 13.55 20.65 -3.50
N PRO A 4 14.06 21.20 -4.62
CA PRO A 4 13.67 20.75 -5.94
C PRO A 4 14.15 19.32 -6.21
N LYS A 5 13.42 18.60 -7.07
CA LYS A 5 13.83 17.28 -7.56
C LYS A 5 14.62 17.45 -8.86
N ASP A 6 15.81 16.86 -8.93
CA ASP A 6 16.65 16.91 -10.14
C ASP A 6 16.01 16.25 -11.36
N ARG A 7 15.13 15.26 -11.13
CA ARG A 7 14.39 14.55 -12.18
C ARG A 7 13.09 13.97 -11.65
N THR A 8 12.06 14.04 -12.48
CA THR A 8 10.80 13.31 -12.31
C THR A 8 10.60 12.34 -13.48
N GLY A 9 10.10 11.14 -13.21
CA GLY A 9 9.95 10.04 -14.17
C GLY A 9 8.51 9.88 -14.64
N ARG A 10 7.75 9.04 -13.92
CA ARG A 10 6.33 8.82 -14.17
C ARG A 10 5.52 10.00 -13.64
N GLN A 11 4.52 10.42 -14.40
CA GLN A 11 3.65 11.57 -14.15
C GLN A 11 2.19 11.12 -14.08
N LEU A 12 1.29 12.03 -13.71
CA LEU A 12 -0.15 11.76 -13.66
C LEU A 12 -0.81 12.10 -15.00
N ALA A 13 -1.82 11.30 -15.34
CA ALA A 13 -2.70 11.55 -16.48
C ALA A 13 -4.14 11.27 -16.05
N VAL A 14 -5.05 12.14 -16.46
CA VAL A 14 -6.49 12.02 -16.22
C VAL A 14 -7.16 11.67 -17.54
N PHE A 15 -7.92 10.58 -17.55
CA PHE A 15 -8.74 10.20 -18.71
C PHE A 15 -10.19 10.57 -18.45
N ASP A 16 -10.79 11.35 -19.34
CA ASP A 16 -12.22 11.67 -19.31
C ASP A 16 -12.98 10.69 -20.22
N PRO A 17 -13.78 9.76 -19.68
CA PRO A 17 -14.50 8.78 -20.48
C PRO A 17 -15.66 9.38 -21.29
N SER A 18 -16.11 10.60 -20.99
CA SER A 18 -17.18 11.27 -21.73
C SER A 18 -16.72 11.90 -23.03
N THR A 19 -15.46 12.31 -23.08
CA THR A 19 -14.80 12.93 -24.25
C THR A 19 -13.76 12.01 -24.90
N GLU A 20 -13.35 10.96 -24.20
CA GLU A 20 -12.23 10.06 -24.57
C GLU A 20 -10.87 10.79 -24.66
N GLU A 21 -10.71 11.89 -23.93
CA GLU A 21 -9.49 12.71 -23.94
C GLU A 21 -8.62 12.50 -22.69
N TYR A 22 -7.31 12.72 -22.86
CA TYR A 22 -6.33 12.71 -21.77
C TYR A 22 -5.88 14.12 -21.42
N SER A 23 -5.90 14.46 -20.14
CA SER A 23 -5.22 15.62 -19.57
C SER A 23 -3.97 15.16 -18.81
N PHE A 24 -2.83 15.82 -19.05
CA PHE A 24 -1.57 15.48 -18.39
C PHE A 24 -1.29 16.46 -17.25
N VAL A 25 -0.83 15.93 -16.11
CA VAL A 25 -0.45 16.74 -14.94
C VAL A 25 1.06 16.62 -14.77
N ASP A 26 1.77 17.70 -15.04
CA ASP A 26 3.22 17.78 -14.80
C ASP A 26 3.47 17.96 -13.30
N THR A 27 3.86 16.87 -12.64
CA THR A 27 4.17 16.88 -11.21
C THR A 27 5.67 17.12 -10.94
N CYS A 28 5.95 17.81 -9.86
CA CYS A 28 7.30 18.08 -9.33
C CYS A 28 7.92 16.86 -8.63
N PHE A 29 7.19 15.75 -8.55
CA PHE A 29 7.64 14.45 -8.04
C PHE A 29 7.42 13.35 -9.10
N SER A 30 7.87 12.13 -8.82
CA SER A 30 7.52 10.95 -9.65
C SER A 30 6.38 10.18 -9.01
N THR A 31 5.63 9.41 -9.80
CA THR A 31 4.49 8.63 -9.31
C THR A 31 4.63 7.13 -9.55
N HIS A 32 3.87 6.31 -8.81
CA HIS A 32 3.74 4.87 -9.08
C HIS A 32 2.36 4.32 -8.68
N HIS A 33 2.15 4.02 -7.40
CA HIS A 33 0.83 3.69 -6.88
C HIS A 33 0.11 4.99 -6.52
N LEU A 34 -1.22 4.97 -6.56
CA LEU A 34 -2.06 6.13 -6.28
C LEU A 34 -3.29 5.68 -5.50
N GLN A 35 -3.73 6.51 -4.57
CA GLN A 35 -4.94 6.26 -3.79
C GLN A 35 -5.58 7.58 -3.36
N PHE A 36 -6.90 7.65 -3.45
CA PHE A 36 -7.65 8.83 -2.98
C PHE A 36 -7.76 8.81 -1.45
N ALA A 37 -7.62 9.98 -0.84
CA ALA A 37 -7.91 10.16 0.58
C ALA A 37 -9.43 10.09 0.85
N TYR A 38 -9.78 9.70 2.06
CA TYR A 38 -11.15 9.62 2.54
C TYR A 38 -11.62 11.02 2.97
N GLY A 39 -12.10 11.82 2.03
CA GLY A 39 -12.60 13.18 2.28
C GLY A 39 -13.11 13.87 1.03
N ASP A 40 -13.85 14.97 1.21
CA ASP A 40 -14.51 15.69 0.10
C ASP A 40 -13.52 16.44 -0.82
N ASP A 41 -12.29 16.65 -0.34
CA ASP A 41 -11.26 17.39 -1.06
C ASP A 41 -10.66 16.56 -2.22
N ASN A 42 -10.99 15.27 -2.34
CA ASN A 42 -10.53 14.36 -3.40
C ASN A 42 -9.01 14.39 -3.61
N ILE A 43 -8.24 14.48 -2.52
CA ILE A 43 -6.78 14.51 -2.60
C ILE A 43 -6.29 13.14 -3.07
N LEU A 44 -5.54 13.13 -4.17
CA LEU A 44 -4.89 11.94 -4.70
C LEU A 44 -3.47 11.86 -4.17
N TRP A 45 -3.18 10.86 -3.34
CA TRP A 45 -1.84 10.59 -2.84
C TRP A 45 -1.11 9.62 -3.77
N THR A 46 0.20 9.80 -3.90
CA THR A 46 1.03 8.98 -4.79
C THR A 46 2.28 8.46 -4.09
N SER A 47 2.68 7.25 -4.47
CA SER A 47 3.96 6.67 -4.14
C SER A 47 4.97 6.90 -5.27
N GLY A 48 6.23 6.48 -5.09
CA GLY A 48 7.23 6.53 -6.17
C GLY A 48 7.95 7.88 -6.32
N GLY A 49 7.71 8.84 -5.42
CA GLY A 49 8.37 10.16 -5.40
C GLY A 49 9.86 10.13 -5.04
N GLY A 50 10.42 8.95 -4.76
CA GLY A 50 11.79 8.82 -4.27
C GLY A 50 11.81 9.07 -2.77
N ASP A 51 12.43 10.15 -2.32
CA ASP A 51 12.56 10.53 -0.91
C ASP A 51 11.49 11.54 -0.44
N VAL A 52 10.44 11.74 -1.25
CA VAL A 52 9.28 12.59 -0.94
C VAL A 52 7.98 11.83 -1.24
N VAL A 53 6.90 12.25 -0.59
CA VAL A 53 5.53 11.76 -0.83
C VAL A 53 4.73 12.90 -1.44
N GLY A 54 4.16 12.67 -2.62
CA GLY A 54 3.46 13.69 -3.40
C GLY A 54 1.95 13.49 -3.43
N TRP A 55 1.21 14.60 -3.49
CA TRP A 55 -0.24 14.60 -3.63
C TRP A 55 -0.71 15.61 -4.69
N LEU A 56 -1.94 15.40 -5.15
CA LEU A 56 -2.66 16.27 -6.08
C LEU A 56 -4.06 16.57 -5.54
N ASP A 57 -4.40 17.84 -5.36
CA ASP A 57 -5.77 18.32 -5.23
C ASP A 57 -6.47 18.20 -6.58
N THR A 58 -7.22 17.10 -6.74
CA THR A 58 -7.89 16.79 -8.01
C THR A 58 -9.05 17.76 -8.29
N ASN A 59 -9.73 18.26 -7.26
CA ASN A 59 -10.81 19.23 -7.42
C ASN A 59 -10.26 20.57 -7.95
N MET A 60 -9.15 21.06 -7.40
CA MET A 60 -8.48 22.27 -7.89
C MET A 60 -8.00 22.07 -9.33
N PHE A 61 -7.34 20.95 -9.63
CA PHE A 61 -6.82 20.68 -10.97
C PHE A 61 -7.94 20.61 -12.02
N LEU A 62 -9.01 19.86 -11.75
CA LEU A 62 -10.14 19.74 -12.68
C LEU A 62 -10.87 21.07 -12.88
N ARG A 63 -10.86 21.96 -11.89
CA ARG A 63 -11.49 23.29 -11.98
C ARG A 63 -10.66 24.30 -12.75
N THR A 64 -9.33 24.28 -12.63
CA THR A 64 -8.46 25.36 -13.13
C THR A 64 -7.53 24.93 -14.27
N GLY A 65 -7.22 23.64 -14.37
CA GLY A 65 -6.15 23.12 -15.23
C GLY A 65 -4.73 23.47 -14.75
N ASP A 66 -4.58 24.10 -13.59
CA ASP A 66 -3.29 24.56 -13.08
C ASP A 66 -2.62 23.46 -12.25
N ALA A 67 -1.68 22.74 -12.85
CA ALA A 67 -0.95 21.67 -12.18
C ALA A 67 -0.07 22.20 -11.03
N GLU A 68 0.56 23.37 -11.17
CA GLU A 68 1.47 23.92 -10.16
C GLU A 68 0.69 24.28 -8.89
N ALA A 69 -0.46 24.93 -9.04
CA ALA A 69 -1.31 25.32 -7.92
C ALA A 69 -2.05 24.15 -7.25
N SER A 70 -2.10 22.98 -7.89
CA SER A 70 -2.92 21.84 -7.42
C SER A 70 -2.11 20.74 -6.75
N GLN A 71 -0.79 20.86 -6.64
CA GLN A 71 0.06 19.77 -6.16
C GLN A 71 0.91 20.18 -4.96
N GLY A 72 1.39 19.19 -4.22
CA GLY A 72 2.40 19.38 -3.20
C GLY A 72 3.17 18.09 -2.92
N TRP A 73 4.27 18.20 -2.19
CA TRP A 73 5.02 17.05 -1.71
C TRP A 73 5.66 17.34 -0.35
N ALA A 74 5.84 16.30 0.45
CA ALA A 74 6.49 16.38 1.75
C ALA A 74 7.68 15.43 1.81
N PRO A 75 8.82 15.84 2.42
CA PRO A 75 9.85 14.91 2.85
C PRO A 75 9.33 14.06 4.02
N LEU A 76 10.05 12.98 4.33
CA LEU A 76 9.77 12.14 5.49
C LEU A 76 10.76 12.51 6.60
N ILE A 77 10.26 13.17 7.64
CA ILE A 77 11.04 13.73 8.74
C ILE A 77 10.60 13.08 10.03
N LEU A 78 11.52 12.42 10.72
CA LEU A 78 11.32 11.91 12.07
C LEU A 78 11.56 13.04 13.07
N ASP A 79 10.60 13.25 13.98
CA ASP A 79 10.72 14.14 15.13
C ASP A 79 11.67 13.51 16.17
N THR A 80 12.97 13.48 15.87
CA THR A 80 13.98 12.83 16.73
C THR A 80 14.32 13.64 17.97
N ASN A 81 14.05 14.95 17.97
CA ASN A 81 14.21 15.79 19.14
C ASN A 81 13.00 15.67 20.11
N GLY A 82 11.85 15.18 19.62
CA GLY A 82 10.69 14.79 20.40
C GLY A 82 9.74 15.92 20.80
N ASN A 83 9.81 17.09 20.14
CA ASN A 83 9.03 18.27 20.52
C ASN A 83 7.65 18.37 19.84
N GLY A 84 7.36 17.50 18.88
CA GLY A 84 6.09 17.46 18.14
C GLY A 84 5.95 18.49 17.03
N GLU A 85 7.01 19.22 16.70
CA GLU A 85 7.06 20.23 15.63
C GLU A 85 8.09 19.81 14.58
N GLN A 86 7.84 20.14 13.32
CA GLN A 86 8.83 19.93 12.27
C GLN A 86 9.87 21.05 12.31
N ASP A 87 11.09 20.72 12.69
CA ASP A 87 12.21 21.65 12.87
C ASP A 87 13.17 21.67 11.68
N ALA A 88 14.33 22.28 11.86
CA ALA A 88 15.49 21.95 11.04
C ALA A 88 15.88 20.48 11.28
N TRP A 89 16.34 19.80 10.24
CA TRP A 89 16.66 18.38 10.27
C TRP A 89 18.07 18.10 9.78
N THR A 90 18.61 16.95 10.18
CA THR A 90 19.78 16.32 9.56
C THR A 90 19.39 15.59 8.27
N GLU A 91 20.31 15.52 7.33
CA GLU A 91 20.12 14.85 6.04
C GLU A 91 20.46 13.34 6.12
N PRO A 92 19.91 12.50 5.22
CA PRO A 92 20.20 11.07 5.21
C PRO A 92 21.71 10.77 5.15
N GLY A 93 22.20 10.05 6.16
CA GLY A 93 23.61 9.66 6.29
C GLY A 93 24.44 10.58 7.20
N GLU A 94 23.88 11.69 7.67
CA GLU A 94 24.45 12.49 8.74
C GLU A 94 24.17 11.86 10.12
N ASP A 95 25.01 12.19 11.11
CA ASP A 95 24.80 11.77 12.49
C ASP A 95 23.56 12.46 13.08
N MET A 96 22.83 11.76 13.95
CA MET A 96 21.68 12.33 14.65
C MET A 96 22.13 13.47 15.59
N ASP A 97 21.45 14.61 15.52
CA ASP A 97 21.64 15.75 16.43
C ASP A 97 20.45 15.85 17.40
N PRO A 98 20.66 15.83 18.72
CA PRO A 98 19.58 15.95 19.71
C PRO A 98 18.75 17.24 19.63
N ALA A 99 19.23 18.28 18.94
CA ALA A 99 18.53 19.54 18.76
C ALA A 99 17.74 19.62 17.43
N LEU A 100 17.85 18.61 16.57
CA LEU A 100 17.27 18.59 15.22
C LEU A 100 16.38 17.36 15.02
N ASP A 101 15.51 17.48 14.03
CA ASP A 101 14.82 16.34 13.44
C ASP A 101 15.76 15.54 12.53
N MET A 102 15.28 14.41 12.03
CA MET A 102 16.05 13.57 11.10
C MET A 102 15.23 13.24 9.85
N ARG A 103 15.74 13.60 8.67
CA ARG A 103 15.12 13.19 7.40
C ARG A 103 15.52 11.76 7.04
N ILE A 104 14.55 10.94 6.64
CA ILE A 104 14.78 9.56 6.22
C ILE A 104 14.51 9.34 4.73
N PRO A 105 15.32 8.54 4.02
CA PRO A 105 15.14 8.26 2.58
C PRO A 105 14.15 7.10 2.35
N ASN A 106 13.02 7.10 3.06
CA ASN A 106 12.04 6.01 3.10
C ASN A 106 10.89 6.24 2.12
N GLY A 107 11.21 6.30 0.84
CA GLY A 107 10.22 6.43 -0.23
C GLY A 107 9.12 5.39 -0.19
N PHE A 108 7.89 5.85 -0.42
CA PHE A 108 6.71 5.00 -0.48
C PHE A 108 6.74 4.12 -1.75
N TYR A 109 6.52 2.82 -1.56
CA TYR A 109 6.17 1.87 -2.61
C TYR A 109 4.65 1.72 -2.71
N ALA A 110 3.98 1.24 -1.66
CA ALA A 110 2.52 1.39 -1.52
C ALA A 110 2.17 2.78 -0.96
N VAL A 111 0.95 3.25 -1.17
CA VAL A 111 0.41 4.49 -0.58
C VAL A 111 -1.03 4.27 -0.15
N MET A 112 -1.34 4.61 1.09
CA MET A 112 -2.58 4.24 1.77
C MET A 112 -3.01 5.38 2.70
N PRO A 113 -3.85 6.32 2.24
CA PRO A 113 -4.51 7.26 3.14
C PRO A 113 -5.32 6.51 4.21
N GLU A 114 -5.20 6.93 5.47
CA GLU A 114 -5.88 6.29 6.59
C GLU A 114 -7.40 6.58 6.55
N PRO A 115 -8.28 5.56 6.62
CA PRO A 115 -9.72 5.81 6.54
C PRO A 115 -10.33 6.62 7.70
N ARG A 116 -9.66 6.68 8.86
CA ARG A 116 -10.18 7.33 10.08
C ARG A 116 -9.46 8.63 10.44
N GLY A 117 -8.52 9.09 9.64
CA GLY A 117 -7.71 10.25 9.98
C GLY A 117 -6.87 10.76 8.82
N ASP A 118 -6.00 11.71 9.11
CA ASP A 118 -5.28 12.45 8.07
C ASP A 118 -3.94 11.80 7.68
N ALA A 119 -3.57 10.69 8.31
CA ALA A 119 -2.28 10.06 8.08
C ALA A 119 -2.25 9.32 6.74
N ILE A 120 -1.09 9.30 6.12
CA ILE A 120 -0.83 8.57 4.89
C ILE A 120 0.24 7.53 5.19
N TRP A 121 -0.12 6.28 5.04
CA TRP A 121 0.80 5.17 5.21
C TRP A 121 1.45 4.79 3.88
N GLY A 122 2.67 4.31 3.96
CA GLY A 122 3.39 3.75 2.82
C GLY A 122 4.30 2.62 3.22
N SER A 123 4.46 1.65 2.32
CA SER A 123 5.45 0.58 2.51
C SER A 123 6.79 0.98 1.90
N ASN A 124 7.88 0.50 2.46
CA ASN A 124 9.24 0.77 1.98
C ASN A 124 9.87 -0.52 1.45
N ALA A 125 9.57 -0.83 0.19
CA ALA A 125 10.01 -2.05 -0.47
C ALA A 125 11.49 -2.01 -0.91
N PHE A 126 12.02 -3.19 -1.29
CA PHE A 126 13.37 -3.38 -1.84
C PHE A 126 14.52 -3.08 -0.87
N ARG A 127 14.26 -3.21 0.43
CA ARG A 127 15.25 -3.12 1.51
C ARG A 127 15.08 -4.29 2.46
N TYR A 128 16.13 -4.59 3.22
CA TYR A 128 16.09 -5.58 4.27
C TYR A 128 16.21 -4.89 5.64
N PRO A 129 15.33 -5.21 6.62
CA PRO A 129 14.14 -6.05 6.49
C PRO A 129 12.96 -5.35 5.78
N GLY A 130 13.10 -4.06 5.44
CA GLY A 130 12.00 -3.22 4.95
C GLY A 130 11.28 -2.52 6.12
N SER A 131 10.29 -1.69 5.82
CA SER A 131 9.51 -0.99 6.84
C SER A 131 8.17 -0.51 6.27
N ILE A 132 7.31 -0.03 7.16
CA ILE A 132 6.22 0.88 6.81
C ILE A 132 6.53 2.27 7.40
N THR A 133 6.07 3.31 6.73
CA THR A 133 6.23 4.70 7.16
C THR A 133 4.85 5.36 7.19
N ARG A 134 4.54 6.01 8.29
CA ARG A 134 3.36 6.88 8.44
C ARG A 134 3.80 8.31 8.21
N LEU A 135 3.08 9.05 7.38
CA LEU A 135 3.23 10.49 7.20
C LEU A 135 1.99 11.19 7.74
N LEU A 136 2.15 12.11 8.67
CA LEU A 136 1.09 13.01 9.11
C LEU A 136 1.31 14.37 8.44
N PRO A 137 0.44 14.82 7.53
CA PRO A 137 0.62 16.10 6.83
C PRO A 137 0.65 17.32 7.76
N GLY A 138 -0.13 17.29 8.84
CA GLY A 138 -0.32 18.41 9.77
C GLY A 138 -1.20 19.52 9.19
N SER A 139 -1.24 20.67 9.86
CA SER A 139 -2.15 21.78 9.51
C SER A 139 -1.69 22.63 8.32
N ASN A 140 -0.41 22.59 7.96
CA ASN A 140 0.16 23.34 6.85
C ASN A 140 1.29 22.52 6.18
N PRO A 141 0.93 21.43 5.47
CA PRO A 141 1.91 20.62 4.77
C PRO A 141 2.57 21.45 3.64
N PRO A 142 3.88 21.26 3.40
CA PRO A 142 4.76 20.27 4.01
C PRO A 142 5.60 20.82 5.19
N GLN A 143 5.28 21.99 5.75
CA GLN A 143 6.07 22.59 6.84
C GLN A 143 5.69 22.07 8.23
N THR A 144 4.60 21.29 8.33
CA THR A 144 4.13 20.66 9.56
C THR A 144 4.09 19.14 9.45
N SER A 145 4.72 18.58 8.41
CA SER A 145 4.63 17.17 8.09
C SER A 145 5.69 16.36 8.83
N LEU A 146 5.24 15.46 9.70
CA LEU A 146 6.09 14.55 10.45
C LEU A 146 5.83 13.11 10.02
N ALA A 147 6.86 12.29 10.10
CA ALA A 147 6.84 10.89 9.77
C ALA A 147 7.17 10.02 10.98
N GLU A 148 6.66 8.80 10.94
CA GLU A 148 7.02 7.71 11.85
C GLU A 148 7.41 6.52 10.98
N VAL A 149 8.37 5.70 11.43
CA VAL A 149 8.80 4.50 10.72
C VAL A 149 8.72 3.29 11.64
N TYR A 150 8.24 2.18 11.09
CA TYR A 150 8.08 0.92 11.82
C TYR A 150 8.72 -0.21 11.04
N VAL A 151 9.69 -0.86 11.67
CA VAL A 151 10.43 -2.00 11.12
C VAL A 151 9.84 -3.28 11.70
N PRO A 152 9.49 -4.29 10.89
CA PRO A 152 9.00 -5.55 11.42
C PRO A 152 10.13 -6.27 12.17
N PRO A 153 9.85 -6.86 13.36
CA PRO A 153 10.81 -7.73 14.01
C PRO A 153 10.99 -9.01 13.17
N LEU A 154 12.19 -9.60 13.24
CA LEU A 154 12.38 -10.96 12.74
C LEU A 154 11.43 -11.92 13.49
N PRO A 155 10.83 -12.91 12.82
CA PRO A 155 11.16 -13.43 11.49
C PRO A 155 10.59 -12.65 10.27
N GLY A 156 9.86 -11.55 10.47
CA GLY A 156 9.30 -10.74 9.37
C GLY A 156 10.37 -9.98 8.59
N PHE A 157 10.36 -10.09 7.26
CA PHE A 157 11.21 -9.27 6.38
C PHE A 157 10.70 -9.22 4.94
N GLY A 158 11.22 -8.28 4.16
CA GLY A 158 10.93 -8.15 2.74
C GLY A 158 9.54 -7.57 2.46
N ILE A 159 9.13 -6.57 3.24
CA ILE A 159 7.90 -5.80 3.01
C ILE A 159 7.80 -5.35 1.55
N ARG A 160 6.62 -5.52 0.94
CA ARG A 160 6.36 -5.15 -0.44
C ARG A 160 5.08 -4.34 -0.60
N GLY A 161 4.04 -4.88 -1.23
CA GLY A 161 2.75 -4.22 -1.31
C GLY A 161 2.03 -4.28 0.04
N ALA A 162 1.29 -3.24 0.33
CA ALA A 162 0.54 -3.10 1.56
C ALA A 162 -0.77 -2.37 1.28
N ASP A 163 -1.73 -2.57 2.17
CA ASP A 163 -2.96 -1.79 2.26
C ASP A 163 -3.38 -1.62 3.72
N ILE A 164 -4.38 -0.78 3.99
CA ILE A 164 -4.83 -0.45 5.35
C ILE A 164 -6.31 -0.77 5.52
N ASP A 165 -6.69 -1.26 6.69
CA ASP A 165 -8.10 -1.47 7.03
C ASP A 165 -8.79 -0.20 7.56
N LYS A 166 -10.11 -0.24 7.73
CA LYS A 166 -10.85 0.88 8.32
C LYS A 166 -10.50 1.13 9.78
N ASN A 167 -9.77 0.24 10.45
CA ASN A 167 -9.29 0.39 11.82
C ASN A 167 -7.85 0.90 11.91
N GLY A 168 -7.27 1.37 10.80
CA GLY A 168 -5.91 1.91 10.79
C GLY A 168 -4.82 0.85 10.97
N VAL A 169 -5.15 -0.44 10.82
CA VAL A 169 -4.20 -1.55 10.84
C VAL A 169 -3.64 -1.73 9.44
N VAL A 170 -2.31 -1.70 9.33
CA VAL A 170 -1.61 -1.87 8.06
C VAL A 170 -1.31 -3.33 7.82
N TRP A 171 -1.63 -3.82 6.63
CA TRP A 171 -1.43 -5.19 6.21
C TRP A 171 -0.44 -5.26 5.05
N THR A 172 0.56 -6.13 5.12
CA THR A 172 1.62 -6.17 4.10
C THR A 172 2.08 -7.57 3.72
N SER A 173 2.32 -7.75 2.42
CA SER A 173 2.98 -8.93 1.86
C SER A 173 4.48 -8.89 2.16
N MET A 174 4.99 -9.94 2.80
CA MET A 174 6.39 -10.04 3.20
C MET A 174 7.13 -11.17 2.47
N GLY A 175 8.37 -10.90 2.05
CA GLY A 175 9.27 -11.89 1.45
C GLY A 175 9.68 -13.02 2.38
N SER A 176 9.44 -12.89 3.69
CA SER A 176 9.55 -13.96 4.68
C SER A 176 8.43 -15.01 4.58
N GLY A 177 7.45 -14.86 3.69
CA GLY A 177 6.32 -15.80 3.61
C GLY A 177 5.22 -15.52 4.64
N HIS A 178 5.14 -14.30 5.14
CA HIS A 178 4.09 -13.86 6.07
C HIS A 178 3.18 -12.82 5.41
N LEU A 179 1.93 -12.77 5.85
CA LEU A 179 1.11 -11.58 5.84
C LEU A 179 1.36 -10.85 7.16
N GLY A 180 1.99 -9.69 7.10
CA GLY A 180 2.24 -8.89 8.30
C GLY A 180 1.07 -7.97 8.59
N GLU A 181 0.70 -7.91 9.86
CA GLU A 181 -0.28 -7.00 10.45
C GLU A 181 0.47 -6.01 11.35
N PHE A 182 0.20 -4.72 11.21
CA PHE A 182 0.73 -3.69 12.09
C PHE A 182 -0.39 -2.81 12.65
N ASP A 183 -0.56 -2.84 13.97
CA ASP A 183 -1.50 -2.00 14.71
C ASP A 183 -0.73 -1.01 15.59
N ARG A 184 -0.68 0.25 15.14
CA ARG A 184 -0.03 1.36 15.86
C ARG A 184 -0.60 1.58 17.26
N SER A 185 -1.85 1.19 17.52
CA SER A 185 -2.48 1.38 18.85
C SER A 185 -1.92 0.46 19.93
N LYS A 186 -1.22 -0.62 19.53
CA LYS A 186 -0.54 -1.53 20.44
C LYS A 186 0.81 -0.99 20.92
N CYS A 187 1.35 0.06 20.29
CA CYS A 187 2.64 0.62 20.68
C CYS A 187 2.62 1.18 22.11
N GLU A 188 3.50 0.68 22.97
CA GLU A 188 3.64 1.05 24.37
C GLU A 188 4.68 2.17 24.58
N GLY A 189 5.67 2.25 23.67
CA GLY A 189 6.76 3.22 23.70
C GLY A 189 6.39 4.60 23.12
N PRO A 190 7.28 5.59 23.26
CA PRO A 190 7.13 6.88 22.58
C PRO A 190 7.19 6.71 21.06
N LEU A 191 6.37 7.47 20.34
CA LEU A 191 6.25 7.42 18.86
C LEU A 191 7.07 8.50 18.15
N ASN A 192 7.81 9.28 18.94
CA ASN A 192 8.78 10.28 18.51
C ASN A 192 9.97 10.27 19.50
N GLY A 193 10.98 11.08 19.22
CA GLY A 193 12.22 11.17 19.99
C GLY A 193 13.33 10.24 19.47
N PRO A 194 14.48 10.21 20.16
CA PRO A 194 15.72 9.63 19.63
C PRO A 194 15.68 8.10 19.50
N GLU A 195 14.75 7.44 20.17
CA GLU A 195 14.58 5.98 20.12
C GLU A 195 13.48 5.55 19.12
N ALA A 196 12.62 6.48 18.67
CA ALA A 196 11.50 6.19 17.77
C ALA A 196 11.92 6.16 16.28
N THR A 197 12.96 5.39 15.97
CA THR A 197 13.64 5.39 14.66
C THR A 197 13.41 4.13 13.83
N GLY A 198 12.49 3.26 14.26
CA GLY A 198 12.08 2.07 13.52
C GLY A 198 11.67 0.88 14.40
N ASP A 199 12.54 0.54 15.35
CA ASP A 199 12.45 -0.71 16.12
C ASP A 199 11.66 -0.57 17.44
N HIS A 200 11.05 0.59 17.67
CA HIS A 200 10.48 1.01 18.95
C HIS A 200 9.07 0.47 19.25
N CYS A 201 8.41 -0.19 18.28
CA CYS A 201 7.09 -0.79 18.46
C CYS A 201 7.02 -2.22 17.87
N PRO A 202 7.80 -3.17 18.41
CA PRO A 202 7.70 -4.57 18.00
C PRO A 202 6.33 -5.19 18.34
N GLU A 203 5.68 -4.75 19.41
CA GLU A 203 4.36 -5.19 19.88
C GLU A 203 3.20 -4.81 18.94
N GLY A 204 3.42 -3.84 18.05
CA GLY A 204 2.48 -3.50 16.99
C GLY A 204 2.38 -4.57 15.90
N TRP A 205 3.40 -5.42 15.77
CA TRP A 205 3.49 -6.41 14.69
C TRP A 205 2.89 -7.76 15.07
N THR A 206 2.11 -8.32 14.16
CA THR A 206 1.70 -9.74 14.16
C THR A 206 2.01 -10.33 12.79
N LEU A 207 2.52 -11.56 12.76
CA LEU A 207 2.90 -12.25 11.53
C LEU A 207 2.01 -13.47 11.33
N HIS A 208 1.34 -13.52 10.18
CA HIS A 208 0.46 -14.62 9.79
C HIS A 208 1.15 -15.45 8.71
N ASP A 209 1.38 -16.74 8.96
CA ASP A 209 2.06 -17.65 8.03
C ASP A 209 1.23 -17.82 6.75
N LEU A 210 1.76 -17.40 5.59
CA LEU A 210 1.05 -17.59 4.33
C LEU A 210 0.94 -19.09 4.01
N PRO A 211 -0.18 -19.54 3.41
CA PRO A 211 -0.35 -20.93 3.03
C PRO A 211 0.79 -21.43 2.15
N GLY A 212 1.27 -22.64 2.42
CA GLY A 212 2.33 -23.29 1.65
C GLY A 212 3.50 -23.75 2.50
N PRO A 213 4.38 -24.59 1.93
CA PRO A 213 5.55 -25.09 2.65
C PRO A 213 6.66 -24.05 2.70
N GLY A 214 7.52 -24.13 3.70
CA GLY A 214 8.86 -23.53 3.66
C GLY A 214 9.92 -24.43 3.03
N PHE A 215 11.17 -23.96 2.99
CA PHE A 215 12.30 -24.82 2.64
C PHE A 215 12.63 -25.77 3.80
N ALA A 216 13.28 -26.91 3.51
CA ALA A 216 13.55 -27.94 4.53
C ALA A 216 14.37 -27.42 5.74
N ASP A 217 15.35 -26.54 5.48
CA ASP A 217 16.20 -25.95 6.53
C ASP A 217 15.60 -24.71 7.17
N LEU A 218 14.50 -24.18 6.60
CA LEU A 218 13.80 -22.97 7.03
C LEU A 218 12.28 -23.15 6.90
N PRO A 219 11.68 -24.11 7.63
CA PRO A 219 10.28 -24.46 7.49
C PRO A 219 9.32 -23.34 7.92
N GLU A 220 9.79 -22.38 8.72
CA GLU A 220 9.03 -21.23 9.20
C GLU A 220 8.77 -20.16 8.12
N TYR A 221 9.51 -20.17 7.00
CA TYR A 221 9.32 -19.19 5.93
C TYR A 221 8.59 -19.82 4.75
N SER A 222 7.28 -19.58 4.65
CA SER A 222 6.49 -20.03 3.49
C SER A 222 7.11 -19.53 2.18
N VAL A 223 7.21 -20.42 1.19
CA VAL A 223 7.73 -20.04 -0.14
C VAL A 223 6.70 -19.30 -0.99
N GLU A 224 5.49 -19.07 -0.48
CA GLU A 224 4.46 -18.29 -1.18
C GLU A 224 5.04 -16.96 -1.69
N SER A 225 4.69 -16.61 -2.94
CA SER A 225 5.18 -15.43 -3.63
C SER A 225 4.13 -14.32 -3.60
N SER A 226 3.81 -13.81 -2.41
CA SER A 226 2.94 -12.65 -2.28
C SER A 226 3.63 -11.37 -2.78
N TYR A 227 2.93 -10.60 -3.62
CA TYR A 227 3.38 -9.36 -4.22
C TYR A 227 2.72 -8.14 -3.58
N TYR A 228 1.40 -8.21 -3.37
CA TYR A 228 0.59 -7.12 -2.83
C TYR A 228 -0.47 -7.65 -1.87
N THR A 229 -0.85 -6.81 -0.91
CA THR A 229 -2.01 -7.01 -0.03
C THR A 229 -2.99 -5.89 -0.27
N TRP A 230 -4.27 -6.21 -0.39
CA TRP A 230 -5.39 -5.27 -0.48
C TRP A 230 -6.41 -5.63 0.60
N VAL A 231 -7.03 -4.63 1.24
CA VAL A 231 -8.04 -4.87 2.28
C VAL A 231 -9.44 -4.64 1.74
N ASP A 232 -10.31 -5.65 1.87
CA ASP A 232 -11.73 -5.54 1.52
C ASP A 232 -12.53 -4.79 2.58
N GLN A 233 -12.33 -3.48 2.66
CA GLN A 233 -12.98 -2.60 3.63
C GLN A 233 -14.52 -2.63 3.55
N HIS A 234 -15.08 -3.05 2.41
CA HIS A 234 -16.51 -2.91 2.10
C HIS A 234 -17.23 -4.23 1.83
N ASN A 235 -16.61 -5.37 2.13
CA ASN A 235 -17.20 -6.69 1.89
C ASN A 235 -17.67 -6.87 0.44
N SER A 236 -16.82 -6.43 -0.48
CA SER A 236 -17.04 -6.54 -1.93
C SER A 236 -16.93 -7.99 -2.40
N LEU A 237 -16.15 -8.85 -1.76
CA LEU A 237 -16.06 -10.26 -2.11
C LEU A 237 -17.16 -11.12 -1.45
N GLY A 238 -17.70 -10.68 -0.31
CA GLY A 238 -18.68 -11.44 0.47
C GLY A 238 -18.07 -12.28 1.61
N LEU A 239 -16.80 -12.07 1.97
CA LEU A 239 -16.12 -12.77 3.07
C LEU A 239 -16.11 -11.99 4.39
N GLY A 240 -16.60 -10.75 4.42
CA GLY A 240 -16.54 -9.86 5.57
C GLY A 240 -16.04 -8.47 5.21
N GLU A 241 -16.24 -7.50 6.10
CA GLU A 241 -15.58 -6.19 5.99
C GLU A 241 -14.19 -6.26 6.62
N ASP A 242 -13.27 -5.42 6.14
CA ASP A 242 -11.88 -5.32 6.62
C ASP A 242 -11.08 -6.62 6.51
N VAL A 243 -11.42 -7.48 5.54
CA VAL A 243 -10.69 -8.72 5.29
C VAL A 243 -9.42 -8.41 4.48
N PRO A 244 -8.20 -8.64 5.02
CA PRO A 244 -6.98 -8.47 4.25
C PRO A 244 -6.80 -9.66 3.29
N ILE A 245 -6.45 -9.34 2.06
CA ILE A 245 -6.28 -10.31 0.98
C ILE A 245 -4.89 -10.14 0.38
N ALA A 246 -4.07 -11.18 0.45
CA ALA A 246 -2.77 -11.22 -0.19
C ALA A 246 -2.86 -11.90 -1.56
N THR A 247 -2.07 -11.44 -2.53
CA THR A 247 -1.83 -12.23 -3.75
C THR A 247 -1.19 -13.58 -3.38
N GLY A 248 -1.68 -14.69 -3.92
CA GLY A 248 -1.17 -16.05 -3.70
C GLY A 248 -0.62 -16.64 -4.99
N ASN A 249 0.49 -16.08 -5.49
CA ASN A 249 0.97 -16.36 -6.84
C ASN A 249 1.47 -17.79 -7.05
N LEU A 250 1.98 -18.47 -6.02
CA LEU A 250 2.34 -19.89 -6.13
C LEU A 250 1.14 -20.82 -5.93
N PHE A 251 0.00 -20.27 -5.51
CA PHE A 251 -1.29 -20.95 -5.45
C PHE A 251 -2.21 -20.61 -6.62
N ASP A 252 -1.72 -19.87 -7.63
CA ASP A 252 -2.51 -19.38 -8.76
C ASP A 252 -3.76 -18.58 -8.31
N GLY A 253 -3.64 -17.72 -7.30
CA GLY A 253 -4.84 -17.11 -6.71
C GLY A 253 -4.58 -15.95 -5.76
N VAL A 254 -5.48 -15.83 -4.78
CA VAL A 254 -5.41 -14.89 -3.66
C VAL A 254 -5.76 -15.61 -2.35
N HIS A 255 -5.23 -15.11 -1.24
CA HIS A 255 -5.46 -15.63 0.12
C HIS A 255 -6.13 -14.54 0.95
N ALA A 256 -7.38 -14.75 1.34
CA ALA A 256 -8.10 -13.88 2.26
C ALA A 256 -7.94 -14.41 3.69
N LEU A 257 -7.53 -13.57 4.65
CA LEU A 257 -7.48 -13.97 6.05
C LEU A 257 -8.84 -13.65 6.70
N VAL A 258 -9.60 -14.68 7.02
CA VAL A 258 -10.95 -14.57 7.60
C VAL A 258 -10.94 -15.30 8.93
N ASP A 259 -11.26 -14.59 10.03
CA ASP A 259 -11.26 -15.16 11.38
C ASP A 259 -9.94 -15.91 11.71
N ASP A 260 -8.79 -15.28 11.41
CA ASP A 260 -7.43 -15.83 11.57
C ASP A 260 -7.13 -17.09 10.74
N GLU A 261 -7.99 -17.45 9.78
CA GLU A 261 -7.78 -18.57 8.86
C GLU A 261 -7.73 -18.12 7.39
N PHE A 262 -6.79 -18.66 6.63
CA PHE A 262 -6.68 -18.34 5.20
C PHE A 262 -7.71 -19.09 4.35
N VAL A 263 -8.54 -18.33 3.64
CA VAL A 263 -9.39 -18.78 2.54
C VAL A 263 -8.66 -18.53 1.22
N THR A 264 -8.23 -19.60 0.56
CA THR A 264 -7.58 -19.53 -0.76
C THR A 264 -8.59 -19.55 -1.90
N LEU A 265 -8.62 -18.50 -2.70
CA LEU A 265 -9.37 -18.42 -3.96
C LEU A 265 -8.43 -18.68 -5.14
N ARG A 266 -8.51 -19.90 -5.68
CA ARG A 266 -7.59 -20.40 -6.71
C ARG A 266 -8.19 -20.39 -8.11
N VAL A 267 -7.40 -19.94 -9.08
CA VAL A 267 -7.67 -20.17 -10.50
C VAL A 267 -7.26 -21.61 -10.86
N PRO A 268 -8.16 -22.42 -11.45
CA PRO A 268 -7.83 -23.80 -11.77
C PRO A 268 -6.82 -23.91 -12.93
N TYR A 269 -6.01 -24.97 -12.88
CA TYR A 269 -5.23 -25.45 -14.03
C TYR A 269 -6.17 -25.62 -15.26
N PRO A 270 -5.75 -25.27 -16.49
CA PRO A 270 -4.38 -24.99 -16.93
C PRO A 270 -3.96 -23.52 -17.00
N MET A 271 -4.81 -22.58 -16.60
CA MET A 271 -4.63 -21.17 -16.96
C MET A 271 -3.31 -20.56 -16.43
N GLY A 272 -2.86 -20.97 -15.23
CA GLY A 272 -1.69 -20.42 -14.54
C GLY A 272 -1.87 -18.95 -14.19
N PHE A 273 -1.68 -18.56 -12.93
CA PHE A 273 -2.11 -17.22 -12.51
C PHE A 273 -1.05 -16.51 -11.68
N TYR A 274 -0.79 -15.26 -12.07
CA TYR A 274 0.16 -14.39 -11.39
C TYR A 274 -0.44 -13.00 -11.37
N THR A 275 -0.62 -12.40 -10.20
CA THR A 275 -1.21 -11.09 -10.01
C THR A 275 -0.28 -10.19 -9.17
N LYS A 276 -0.44 -8.88 -9.35
CA LYS A 276 0.37 -7.83 -8.68
C LYS A 276 -0.46 -6.85 -7.86
N GLY A 277 -1.77 -7.01 -7.86
CA GLY A 277 -2.74 -6.07 -7.34
C GLY A 277 -4.12 -6.41 -7.89
N PHE A 278 -5.14 -5.98 -7.17
CA PHE A 278 -6.53 -6.26 -7.49
C PHE A 278 -7.41 -5.38 -6.61
N GLU A 279 -8.67 -5.21 -7.02
CA GLU A 279 -9.65 -4.46 -6.26
C GLU A 279 -10.99 -5.20 -6.26
N GLY A 280 -11.79 -4.90 -5.24
CA GLY A 280 -13.18 -5.29 -5.17
C GLY A 280 -14.12 -4.23 -5.74
N ARG A 281 -15.28 -4.67 -6.23
CA ARG A 281 -16.33 -3.78 -6.71
C ARG A 281 -17.72 -4.32 -6.35
N ILE A 282 -18.61 -3.41 -5.99
CA ILE A 282 -20.03 -3.68 -5.78
C ILE A 282 -20.76 -3.00 -6.93
N ASP A 283 -21.12 -3.79 -7.94
CA ASP A 283 -21.84 -3.34 -9.13
C ASP A 283 -23.34 -3.13 -8.85
N ASP A 284 -23.93 -3.98 -8.01
CA ASP A 284 -25.33 -3.88 -7.60
C ASP A 284 -25.46 -4.35 -6.14
N PRO A 285 -25.70 -3.43 -5.18
CA PRO A 285 -25.85 -3.79 -3.78
C PRO A 285 -27.08 -4.68 -3.51
N ASP A 286 -28.10 -4.62 -4.36
CA ASP A 286 -29.37 -5.35 -4.21
C ASP A 286 -29.32 -6.76 -4.85
N ALA A 287 -28.32 -7.05 -5.69
CA ALA A 287 -28.15 -8.35 -6.35
C ALA A 287 -27.43 -9.42 -5.48
N GLY A 288 -27.19 -9.13 -4.20
CA GLY A 288 -26.54 -10.04 -3.26
C GLY A 288 -25.10 -10.39 -3.68
N TRP A 289 -24.75 -11.68 -3.67
CA TRP A 289 -23.42 -12.16 -4.05
C TRP A 289 -23.09 -11.99 -5.53
N LYS A 290 -24.10 -11.81 -6.39
CA LYS A 290 -23.91 -11.68 -7.84
C LYS A 290 -23.52 -10.27 -8.27
N GLY A 291 -23.91 -9.27 -7.49
CA GLY A 291 -23.63 -7.86 -7.77
C GLY A 291 -22.29 -7.40 -7.22
N ARG A 292 -21.44 -8.31 -6.76
CA ARG A 292 -20.16 -7.99 -6.14
C ARG A 292 -19.11 -9.06 -6.43
N GLY A 293 -17.83 -8.72 -6.26
CA GLY A 293 -16.72 -9.66 -6.40
C GLY A 293 -15.36 -9.00 -6.31
N LEU A 294 -14.32 -9.77 -6.64
CA LEU A 294 -12.97 -9.27 -6.88
C LEU A 294 -12.63 -9.35 -8.35
N TRP A 295 -11.98 -8.32 -8.87
CA TRP A 295 -11.41 -8.29 -10.22
C TRP A 295 -9.90 -8.32 -10.11
N VAL A 296 -9.33 -9.46 -10.47
CA VAL A 296 -7.92 -9.75 -10.27
C VAL A 296 -7.25 -9.82 -11.64
N PRO A 297 -6.52 -8.76 -12.05
CA PRO A 297 -5.80 -8.78 -13.31
C PRO A 297 -4.62 -9.76 -13.24
N GLU A 298 -4.40 -10.46 -14.35
CA GLU A 298 -3.18 -11.21 -14.58
C GLU A 298 -2.03 -10.21 -14.85
N GLY A 299 -1.03 -10.22 -13.98
CA GLY A 299 0.10 -9.29 -13.97
C GLY A 299 1.39 -9.84 -14.61
N GLY A 300 1.31 -10.97 -15.30
CA GLY A 300 2.39 -11.56 -16.05
C GLY A 300 2.76 -10.71 -17.26
N ARG A 301 4.07 -10.52 -17.47
CA ARG A 301 4.59 -9.71 -18.59
C ARG A 301 4.64 -10.46 -19.91
N THR A 302 4.36 -11.76 -19.87
CA THR A 302 4.48 -12.69 -20.98
C THR A 302 3.30 -13.66 -21.00
N PRO A 303 2.07 -13.18 -21.26
CA PRO A 303 0.87 -14.03 -21.27
C PRO A 303 0.96 -15.19 -22.27
N TRP A 304 1.78 -15.05 -23.32
CA TRP A 304 2.05 -16.12 -24.30
C TRP A 304 2.96 -17.25 -23.80
N LEU A 305 3.53 -17.14 -22.60
CA LEU A 305 4.30 -18.21 -21.94
C LEU A 305 3.44 -19.07 -21.00
N LYS A 306 2.13 -18.84 -20.98
CA LYS A 306 1.13 -19.64 -20.26
C LYS A 306 0.35 -20.52 -21.23
N GLU A 307 -0.59 -21.30 -20.70
CA GLU A 307 -1.52 -22.07 -21.53
C GLU A 307 -2.24 -21.16 -22.53
N GLY A 308 -2.39 -21.63 -23.77
CA GLY A 308 -2.90 -20.84 -24.90
C GLY A 308 -1.81 -20.33 -25.85
N GLY A 309 -0.56 -20.17 -25.40
CA GLY A 309 0.60 -19.91 -26.24
C GLY A 309 0.58 -18.56 -26.99
N GLN A 310 1.23 -18.51 -28.15
CA GLN A 310 1.37 -17.28 -28.95
C GLN A 310 0.01 -16.66 -29.27
N GLY A 311 -0.13 -15.35 -29.01
CA GLY A 311 -1.36 -14.60 -29.23
C GLY A 311 -2.27 -14.50 -28.00
N SER A 312 -1.95 -15.19 -26.91
CA SER A 312 -2.65 -15.04 -25.63
C SER A 312 -2.54 -13.61 -25.11
N LYS A 313 -3.67 -13.09 -24.61
CA LYS A 313 -3.79 -11.75 -24.01
C LYS A 313 -3.86 -11.87 -22.49
N PRO A 314 -3.51 -10.80 -21.74
CA PRO A 314 -3.79 -10.75 -20.31
C PRO A 314 -5.28 -10.98 -20.04
N ILE A 315 -5.59 -11.67 -18.94
CA ILE A 315 -6.95 -11.91 -18.48
C ILE A 315 -7.23 -11.10 -17.21
N VAL A 316 -8.50 -10.87 -16.92
CA VAL A 316 -8.96 -10.43 -15.60
C VAL A 316 -9.85 -11.55 -15.06
N VAL A 317 -9.54 -12.03 -13.86
CA VAL A 317 -10.33 -13.06 -13.18
C VAL A 317 -11.34 -12.38 -12.27
N HIS A 318 -12.61 -12.77 -12.40
CA HIS A 318 -13.68 -12.31 -11.52
C HIS A 318 -14.00 -13.40 -10.50
N PHE A 319 -13.63 -13.18 -9.24
CA PHE A 319 -14.00 -14.08 -8.14
C PHE A 319 -15.31 -13.63 -7.52
N GLN A 320 -16.24 -14.57 -7.38
CA GLN A 320 -17.50 -14.37 -6.66
C GLN A 320 -17.71 -15.52 -5.68
N VAL A 321 -18.09 -15.19 -4.45
CA VAL A 321 -18.33 -16.17 -3.38
C VAL A 321 -19.81 -16.22 -3.08
N ARG A 322 -20.39 -17.41 -3.19
CA ARG A 322 -21.78 -17.62 -2.77
C ARG A 322 -21.86 -17.70 -1.24
N PRO A 323 -22.93 -17.18 -0.61
CA PRO A 323 -23.12 -17.33 0.82
C PRO A 323 -23.36 -18.79 1.22
N ASP A 324 -23.92 -19.59 0.31
CA ASP A 324 -24.10 -21.03 0.48
C ASP A 324 -24.12 -21.77 -0.89
N PRO A 325 -23.90 -23.10 -0.92
CA PRO A 325 -23.84 -23.85 -2.17
C PRO A 325 -25.11 -23.84 -3.02
N LEU A 326 -26.28 -23.56 -2.42
CA LEU A 326 -27.59 -23.55 -3.05
C LEU A 326 -28.05 -22.15 -3.49
N ALA A 327 -27.32 -21.09 -3.13
CA ALA A 327 -27.61 -19.72 -3.53
C ALA A 327 -27.69 -19.61 -5.06
N ARG A 328 -28.79 -19.03 -5.55
CA ARG A 328 -29.14 -18.99 -6.99
C ARG A 328 -28.86 -17.68 -7.66
#